data_AF-A0A8K0CGR6-F1
#
_entry.id   AF-A0A8K0CGR6-F1
#
_cell.length_a   1.000
_cell.length_b   1.000
_cell.length_c   1.000
_cell.angle_alpha   90.00
_cell.angle_beta   90.00
_cell.angle_gamma   90.00
#
_symmetry.space_group_name_H-M   'P 1'
#
loop_
_entity.id
_entity.type
_entity.pdbx_description
1 polymer ?
#
loop_
_entity_poly.entity_id
_entity_poly.type
_entity_poly.pdbx_seq_one_letter_code
_entity_poly.pdbx_strand_id
1 'polypeptide(L)'
;MATSHYSTEVINLLKSENLEYVTKKDNLPNFPQERPIRKFWTLRKQQYKKRKQPAKNLQEFKRIWQKVSQDVAEKSGKKLMRNVMKNLRLARDQGPLSVLL
;
A
#
# COMPACT_ATOMS: atom_id res chain seq x y z
N MET A 1 -4.75 -5.49 9.98
CA MET A 1 -3.73 -6.49 9.60
C MET A 1 -4.47 -7.80 9.37
N ALA A 2 -4.16 -8.54 8.29
CA ALA A 2 -4.78 -9.85 8.05
C ALA A 2 -3.87 -10.96 8.56
N THR A 3 -4.40 -11.85 9.39
CA THR A 3 -3.65 -12.96 10.02
C THR A 3 -3.20 -14.00 9.01
N SER A 4 -3.92 -14.16 7.90
CA SER A 4 -3.57 -15.08 6.81
C SER A 4 -2.19 -14.78 6.19
N HIS A 5 -1.74 -13.52 6.17
CA HIS A 5 -0.39 -13.17 5.68
C HIS A 5 0.75 -13.59 6.62
N TYR A 6 0.44 -14.09 7.82
CA TYR A 6 1.41 -14.55 8.80
C TYR A 6 1.16 -16.02 9.20
N SER A 7 0.42 -16.78 8.39
CA SER A 7 0.27 -18.20 8.63
C SER A 7 1.61 -18.91 8.49
N THR A 8 1.73 -20.08 9.10
CA THR A 8 2.97 -20.89 9.07
C THR A 8 3.41 -21.16 7.64
N GLU A 9 2.47 -21.47 6.75
CA GLU A 9 2.71 -21.75 5.34
C GLU A 9 3.31 -20.54 4.62
N VAL A 10 2.76 -19.35 4.83
CA VAL A 10 3.26 -18.11 4.21
C VAL A 10 4.66 -17.76 4.73
N ILE A 11 4.88 -17.87 6.04
CA ILE A 11 6.19 -17.58 6.63
C ILE A 11 7.25 -18.57 6.15
N ASN A 12 6.91 -19.85 6.04
CA ASN A 12 7.82 -20.87 5.53
C ASN A 12 8.17 -20.62 4.06
N LEU A 13 7.19 -20.23 3.25
CA LEU A 13 7.42 -19.84 1.86
C LEU A 13 8.40 -18.67 1.76
N LEU A 14 8.13 -17.56 2.47
CA LEU A 14 9.00 -16.37 2.45
C LEU A 14 10.44 -16.71 2.88
N LYS A 15 10.61 -17.56 3.89
CA LYS A 15 11.93 -18.05 4.32
C LYS A 15 12.61 -18.92 3.26
N SER A 16 11.88 -19.84 2.64
CA SER A 16 12.42 -20.70 1.58
C SER A 16 12.87 -19.92 0.34
N GLU A 17 12.20 -18.80 0.05
CA GLU A 17 12.56 -17.89 -1.04
C GLU A 17 13.62 -16.84 -0.63
N ASN A 18 14.11 -16.91 0.63
CA ASN A 18 15.06 -15.94 1.19
C ASN A 18 14.57 -14.48 1.08
N LEU A 19 13.27 -14.26 1.23
CA LEU A 19 12.65 -12.93 1.18
C LEU A 19 12.59 -12.31 2.57
N GLU A 20 13.14 -11.11 2.70
CA GLU A 20 12.94 -10.29 3.89
C GLU A 20 11.48 -9.83 4.00
N TYR A 21 10.93 -9.88 5.20
CA TYR A 21 9.57 -9.44 5.46
C TYR A 21 9.45 -8.75 6.83
N VAL A 22 8.50 -7.83 6.95
CA VAL A 22 8.17 -7.18 8.22
C VAL A 22 7.43 -8.17 9.10
N THR A 23 7.93 -8.42 10.31
CA THR A 23 7.30 -9.39 11.22
C THR A 23 5.93 -8.91 11.70
N LYS A 24 5.12 -9.84 12.19
CA LYS A 24 3.80 -9.51 12.76
C LYS A 24 3.88 -8.54 13.93
N LYS A 25 4.96 -8.61 14.72
CA LYS A 25 5.21 -7.72 15.86
C LYS A 25 5.45 -6.28 15.40
N ASP A 26 6.14 -6.11 14.29
CA ASP A 26 6.54 -4.79 13.77
C ASP A 26 5.48 -4.16 12.84
N ASN A 27 4.51 -4.94 12.35
CA ASN A 27 3.41 -4.48 11.52
C ASN A 27 2.13 -4.28 12.34
N LEU A 28 2.04 -3.18 13.08
CA LEU A 28 0.97 -2.95 14.05
C LEU A 28 -0.45 -3.05 13.45
N PRO A 29 -1.40 -3.68 14.16
CA PRO A 29 -2.81 -3.66 13.77
C PRO A 29 -3.36 -2.23 13.84
N ASN A 30 -4.40 -1.95 13.04
CA ASN A 30 -5.09 -0.65 13.02
C ASN A 30 -4.23 0.59 12.77
N PHE A 31 -3.02 0.38 12.25
CA PHE A 31 -2.13 1.44 11.80
C PHE A 31 -2.04 1.33 10.27
N PRO A 32 -2.94 1.98 9.49
CA PRO A 32 -2.88 1.94 8.03
C PRO A 32 -2.04 3.05 7.41
N GLN A 33 -1.81 4.14 8.12
CA GLN A 33 -1.16 5.36 7.63
C GLN A 33 0.34 5.19 7.40
N GLU A 34 1.00 4.25 8.08
CA GLU A 34 2.38 3.88 7.83
C GLU A 34 2.54 3.01 6.58
N ARG A 35 1.47 2.36 6.12
CA ARG A 35 1.50 1.46 4.95
C ARG A 35 1.39 2.27 3.65
N PRO A 36 2.46 2.39 2.84
CA PRO A 36 2.45 3.22 1.61
C PRO A 36 1.35 2.84 0.63
N ILE A 37 0.98 1.55 0.61
CA ILE A 37 -0.05 1.01 -0.26
C ILE A 37 -1.42 1.67 -0.04
N ARG A 38 -1.74 2.13 1.18
CA ARG A 38 -2.99 2.86 1.45
C ARG A 38 -3.04 4.18 0.66
N LYS A 39 -1.97 4.97 0.72
CA LYS A 39 -1.86 6.23 -0.03
C LYS A 39 -1.82 5.98 -1.54
N PHE A 40 -1.15 4.91 -1.96
CA PHE A 40 -1.16 4.47 -3.35
C PHE A 40 -2.57 4.17 -3.87
N TRP A 41 -3.39 3.44 -3.10
CA TRP A 41 -4.79 3.18 -3.45
C TRP A 41 -5.62 4.47 -3.54
N THR A 42 -5.42 5.41 -2.62
CA THR A 42 -6.10 6.71 -2.67
C THR A 42 -5.77 7.46 -3.96
N LEU A 43 -4.49 7.52 -4.35
CA LEU A 43 -4.05 8.16 -5.59
C LEU A 43 -4.63 7.48 -6.83
N ARG A 44 -4.67 6.14 -6.87
CA ARG A 44 -5.30 5.37 -7.95
C ARG A 44 -6.79 5.66 -8.08
N LYS A 45 -7.52 5.68 -6.97
CA LYS A 45 -8.95 6.01 -6.97
C LYS A 45 -9.20 7.44 -7.44
N GLN A 46 -8.39 8.40 -6.99
CA GLN A 46 -8.47 9.79 -7.45
C GLN A 46 -8.22 9.89 -8.97
N GLN A 47 -7.20 9.18 -9.48
CA GLN A 47 -6.90 9.19 -10.91
C GLN A 47 -7.98 8.49 -11.75
N TYR A 48 -8.52 7.36 -11.26
CA TYR A 48 -9.63 6.67 -11.89
C TYR A 48 -10.89 7.55 -11.95
N LYS A 49 -11.20 8.28 -10.87
CA LYS A 49 -12.36 9.18 -10.77
C LYS A 49 -12.33 10.32 -11.80
N LYS A 50 -11.16 10.71 -12.32
CA LYS A 50 -11.03 11.74 -13.37
C LYS A 50 -11.48 11.27 -14.75
N ARG A 51 -11.71 9.97 -14.94
CA ARG A 51 -12.14 9.42 -16.24
C ARG A 51 -13.59 9.81 -16.52
N LYS A 52 -13.84 10.29 -17.73
CA LYS A 52 -15.20 10.65 -18.18
C LYS A 52 -16.09 9.44 -18.43
N GLN A 53 -15.51 8.34 -18.89
CA GLN A 53 -16.23 7.11 -19.20
C GLN A 53 -15.91 6.02 -18.16
N PRO A 54 -16.94 5.46 -17.50
CA PRO A 54 -16.77 4.31 -16.63
C PRO A 54 -16.46 3.06 -17.45
N ALA A 55 -15.88 2.05 -16.81
CA ALA A 55 -15.68 0.74 -17.42
C ALA A 55 -17.03 0.05 -17.69
N LYS A 56 -17.19 -0.55 -18.87
CA LYS A 56 -18.42 -1.23 -19.29
C LYS A 56 -18.54 -2.65 -18.72
N ASN A 57 -17.41 -3.26 -18.40
CA ASN A 57 -17.33 -4.61 -17.85
C ASN A 57 -16.05 -4.80 -17.05
N LEU A 58 -15.93 -5.96 -16.39
CA LEU A 58 -14.81 -6.29 -15.53
C LEU A 58 -13.47 -6.34 -16.30
N GLN A 59 -13.47 -6.83 -17.54
CA GLN A 59 -12.25 -6.93 -18.34
C GLN A 59 -11.70 -5.54 -18.69
N GLU A 60 -12.58 -4.64 -19.10
CA GLU A 60 -12.22 -3.25 -19.35
C GLU A 60 -11.76 -2.55 -18.06
N PHE A 61 -12.45 -2.79 -16.94
CA PHE A 61 -12.04 -2.26 -15.64
C PHE A 61 -10.62 -2.72 -15.28
N LYS A 62 -10.30 -4.01 -15.42
CA LYS A 62 -8.95 -4.54 -15.16
C LYS A 62 -7.89 -3.82 -15.98
N ARG A 63 -8.13 -3.65 -17.29
CA ARG A 63 -7.21 -2.94 -18.20
C ARG A 63 -7.01 -1.48 -17.79
N ILE A 64 -8.10 -0.76 -17.51
CA ILE A 64 -8.05 0.64 -17.06
C ILE A 64 -7.29 0.75 -15.75
N TRP A 65 -7.62 -0.13 -14.79
CA TRP A 65 -7.04 -0.15 -13.46
C TRP A 65 -5.54 -0.43 -13.52
N GLN A 66 -5.09 -1.36 -14.36
CA GLN A 66 -3.68 -1.65 -14.58
C GLN A 66 -2.94 -0.41 -15.10
N LYS A 67 -3.47 0.27 -16.13
CA LYS A 67 -2.88 1.50 -16.65
C LYS A 67 -2.79 2.61 -15.59
N VAL A 68 -3.90 2.86 -14.87
CA VAL A 68 -3.92 3.83 -13.76
C VAL A 68 -2.91 3.46 -12.66
N SER A 69 -2.68 2.17 -12.42
CA SER A 69 -1.68 1.71 -11.44
C SER A 69 -0.27 2.07 -11.85
N GLN A 70 0.06 1.82 -13.12
CA GLN A 70 1.38 2.09 -13.69
C GLN A 70 1.67 3.59 -13.64
N ASP A 71 0.74 4.42 -14.14
CA ASP A 71 0.88 5.88 -14.12
C ASP A 71 1.12 6.43 -12.70
N VAL A 72 0.38 5.91 -11.70
CA VAL A 72 0.53 6.35 -10.31
C VAL A 72 1.84 5.82 -9.70
N ALA A 73 2.26 4.59 -10.04
CA ALA A 73 3.50 3.99 -9.56
C ALA A 73 4.71 4.78 -10.05
N GLU A 74 4.74 5.12 -11.34
CA GLU A 74 5.79 5.92 -11.94
C GLU A 74 5.91 7.29 -11.27
N LYS A 75 4.78 7.97 -11.02
CA LYS A 75 4.76 9.32 -10.45
C LYS A 75 5.03 9.38 -8.95
N SER A 76 4.62 8.36 -8.19
CA SER A 76 4.54 8.45 -6.73
C SER A 76 5.21 7.31 -5.97
N GLY A 77 5.44 6.14 -6.59
CA GLY A 77 5.86 4.91 -5.91
C GLY A 77 7.13 5.08 -5.08
N LYS A 78 8.22 5.56 -5.71
CA LYS A 78 9.49 5.81 -5.02
C LYS A 78 9.36 6.82 -3.87
N LYS A 79 8.56 7.87 -4.04
CA LYS A 79 8.32 8.89 -3.00
C LYS A 79 7.54 8.31 -1.82
N LEU A 80 6.54 7.47 -2.08
CA LEU A 80 5.75 6.81 -1.05
C LEU A 80 6.61 5.88 -0.20
N MET A 81 7.49 5.08 -0.83
CA MET A 81 8.39 4.18 -0.11
C MET A 81 9.44 4.93 0.71
N ARG A 82 10.07 5.97 0.15
CA ARG A 82 11.06 6.79 0.87
C ARG A 82 10.51 7.46 2.13
N ASN A 83 9.21 7.78 2.15
CA ASN A 83 8.59 8.48 3.26
C ASN A 83 8.19 7.56 4.43
N VAL A 84 8.30 6.23 4.31
CA VAL A 84 7.91 5.29 5.38
C VAL A 84 8.60 5.64 6.70
N MET A 85 9.93 5.77 6.68
CA MET A 85 10.70 6.07 7.89
C MET A 85 10.35 7.43 8.48
N LYS A 86 10.11 8.44 7.63
CA LYS A 86 9.66 9.76 8.08
C LYS A 86 8.31 9.66 8.78
N ASN A 87 7.36 8.93 8.20
CA ASN A 87 6.02 8.75 8.74
C ASN A 87 6.04 7.98 10.07
N LEU A 88 6.87 6.94 10.18
CA LEU A 88 7.05 6.19 11.42
C LEU A 88 7.62 7.06 12.55
N ARG A 89 8.63 7.89 12.24
CA ARG A 89 9.19 8.86 13.21
C ARG A 89 8.15 9.89 13.64
N LEU A 90 7.41 10.46 12.69
CA LEU A 90 6.35 11.42 12.98
C LEU A 90 5.28 10.80 13.88
N ALA A 91 4.85 9.58 13.59
CA ALA A 91 3.87 8.87 14.40
C ALA A 91 4.38 8.52 15.81
N ARG A 92 5.67 8.20 15.95
CA ARG A 92 6.30 8.00 17.26
C ARG A 92 6.30 9.29 18.08
N ASP A 93 6.65 10.42 17.45
CA ASP A 93 6.89 11.68 18.14
C ASP A 93 5.60 12.47 18.43
N GLN A 94 4.60 12.37 17.54
CA GLN A 94 3.38 13.19 17.57
C GLN A 94 2.09 12.36 17.59
N GLY A 95 2.21 11.04 17.76
CA GLY A 95 1.09 10.11 17.74
C GLY A 95 0.65 9.71 16.32
N PRO A 96 -0.10 8.60 16.18
CA PRO A 96 -0.34 7.94 14.91
C PRO A 96 -1.12 8.78 13.88
N LEU A 97 -1.93 9.76 14.30
CA LEU A 97 -2.74 10.58 13.40
C LEU A 97 -1.96 11.71 12.71
N SER A 98 -0.78 12.05 13.22
CA SER A 98 0.09 13.11 12.65
C SER A 98 0.49 12.86 11.19
N VAL A 99 0.49 11.61 10.74
CA VAL A 99 0.82 11.21 9.36
C VAL A 99 -0.28 11.60 8.34
N LEU A 100 -1.47 11.96 8.82
CA LEU A 100 -2.62 12.31 8.00
C LEU A 100 -2.78 13.83 7.80
N LEU A 101 -2.08 14.64 8.60
CA LEU A 101 -2.03 16.11 8.51
C LEU A 101 -0.98 16.56 7.47
#